data_AF-A0A9R1PQI5-F1
#
_entry.id   AF-A0A9R1PQI5-F1
#
_cell.length_a   1.000
_cell.length_b   1.000
_cell.length_c   1.000
_cell.angle_alpha   90.00
_cell.angle_beta   90.00
_cell.angle_gamma   90.00
#
_symmetry.space_group_name_H-M   'P 1'
#
loop_
_entity.id
_entity.type
_entity.pdbx_description
1 polymer ?
#
loop_
_entity_poly.entity_id
_entity_poly.type
_entity_poly.pdbx_seq_one_letter_code
_entity_poly.pdbx_strand_id
1 'polypeptide(L)'
;MQIEMALLYPGHRYTLVRMRLRVRGTTIGANNRLDVLKILTTGVNGTELGNWKGNILELVEDWEENETHDPDVPAVSHSRGLTPFVFVPFEEADTSVLNLPVEKMDYFVPG
;
A
#
# COMPACT_ATOMS: atom_id res chain seq x y z
N MET A 1 -0.23 14.55 -3.59
CA MET A 1 -1.53 13.88 -3.82
C MET A 1 -1.66 12.72 -2.84
N GLN A 2 -2.82 12.51 -2.22
CA GLN A 2 -3.08 11.34 -1.36
C GLN A 2 -3.83 10.29 -2.15
N ILE A 3 -3.50 9.02 -1.93
CA ILE A 3 -4.10 7.86 -2.60
C ILE A 3 -4.52 6.88 -1.51
N GLU A 4 -5.75 6.39 -1.61
CA GLU A 4 -6.23 5.26 -0.81
C GLU A 4 -6.26 4.01 -1.71
N MET A 5 -5.83 2.88 -1.17
CA MET A 5 -5.80 1.59 -1.85
C MET A 5 -6.44 0.55 -0.96
N ALA A 6 -7.21 -0.36 -1.55
CA ALA A 6 -7.72 -1.55 -0.88
C ALA A 6 -7.42 -2.79 -1.73
N LEU A 7 -6.81 -3.79 -1.12
CA LEU A 7 -6.45 -5.06 -1.75
C LEU A 7 -7.09 -6.20 -0.97
N LEU A 8 -7.87 -7.04 -1.65
CA LEU A 8 -8.40 -8.27 -1.06
C LEU A 8 -7.44 -9.44 -1.28
N TYR A 9 -7.07 -10.12 -0.20
CA TYR A 9 -6.34 -11.37 -0.21
C TYR A 9 -7.31 -12.54 0.07
N PRO A 10 -7.60 -13.41 -0.91
CA PRO A 10 -8.58 -14.49 -0.78
C PRO A 10 -7.97 -15.79 -0.22
N GLY A 11 -7.06 -15.70 0.75
CA GLY A 11 -6.44 -16.87 1.37
C GLY A 11 -7.45 -17.74 2.14
N HIS A 12 -6.98 -18.50 3.13
CA HIS A 12 -7.89 -19.30 3.98
C HIS A 12 -8.97 -18.45 4.66
N ARG A 13 -8.65 -17.18 4.97
CA ARG A 13 -9.61 -16.16 5.41
C ARG A 13 -9.44 -14.92 4.55
N TYR A 14 -10.56 -14.30 4.19
CA TYR A 14 -10.54 -13.06 3.43
C TYR A 14 -9.93 -11.95 4.28
N THR A 15 -8.75 -11.50 3.87
CA THR A 15 -8.04 -10.41 4.53
C THR A 15 -7.96 -9.24 3.58
N LEU A 16 -8.31 -8.07 4.05
CA LEU A 16 -8.26 -6.84 3.27
C LEU A 16 -7.14 -5.95 3.76
N VAL A 17 -6.30 -5.52 2.85
CA VAL A 17 -5.19 -4.60 3.10
C VAL A 17 -5.58 -3.22 2.59
N ARG A 18 -5.78 -2.27 3.51
CA ARG A 18 -6.03 -0.86 3.19
C ARG A 18 -4.71 -0.10 3.33
N MET A 19 -4.34 0.70 2.35
CA MET A 19 -3.13 1.52 2.42
C MET A 19 -3.45 2.97 2.14
N ARG A 20 -2.95 3.84 3.00
CA ARG A 20 -2.93 5.29 2.79
C ARG A 20 -1.57 5.69 2.29
N LEU A 21 -1.53 6.23 1.08
CA LEU A 21 -0.30 6.54 0.36
C LEU A 21 -0.25 8.03 0.00
N ARG A 22 0.96 8.57 -0.16
CA ARG A 22 1.16 9.95 -0.60
C ARG A 22 2.23 10.02 -1.68
N VAL A 23 1.84 10.47 -2.86
CA VAL A 23 2.78 10.78 -3.94
C VAL A 23 3.48 12.09 -3.61
N ARG A 24 4.82 12.05 -3.60
CA ARG A 24 5.72 13.22 -3.59
C ARG A 24 6.64 13.17 -4.80
N GLY A 25 6.82 14.32 -5.45
CA GLY A 25 7.51 14.42 -6.74
C GLY A 25 6.50 14.45 -7.88
N THR A 26 6.50 15.55 -8.63
CA THR A 26 5.61 15.80 -9.78
C THR A 26 6.33 16.63 -10.84
N THR A 27 7.67 16.70 -10.79
CA THR A 27 8.53 17.58 -11.59
C THR A 27 9.75 16.82 -12.08
N ILE A 28 10.21 17.14 -13.28
CA ILE A 28 11.41 16.55 -13.91
C ILE A 28 12.63 16.81 -13.02
N GLY A 29 13.40 15.75 -12.72
CA GLY A 29 14.59 15.79 -11.87
C GLY A 29 14.32 15.57 -10.36
N ALA A 30 13.06 15.46 -9.93
CA ALA A 30 12.72 14.99 -8.60
C ALA A 30 12.46 13.47 -8.64
N ASN A 31 13.07 12.71 -7.73
CA ASN A 31 12.72 11.30 -7.55
C ASN A 31 11.26 11.20 -7.12
N ASN A 32 10.41 10.66 -8.00
CA ASN A 32 9.03 10.38 -7.64
C ASN A 32 9.02 9.28 -6.57
N ARG A 33 8.38 9.58 -5.44
CA ARG A 33 8.21 8.63 -4.34
C ARG A 33 6.77 8.54 -3.90
N LEU A 34 6.39 7.35 -3.46
CA LEU A 34 5.10 7.04 -2.87
C LEU A 34 5.34 6.69 -1.40
N ASP A 35 5.10 7.67 -0.53
CA ASP A 35 5.18 7.46 0.91
C ASP A 35 4.03 6.56 1.35
N VAL A 36 4.36 5.50 2.08
CA VAL A 36 3.36 4.67 2.75
C VAL A 36 3.10 5.28 4.12
N LEU A 37 1.95 5.92 4.30
CA LEU A 37 1.60 6.60 5.56
C LEU A 37 1.02 5.62 6.58
N LYS A 38 0.24 4.65 6.09
CA LYS A 38 -0.43 3.66 6.93
C LYS A 38 -0.77 2.42 6.11
N ILE A 39 -0.62 1.25 6.72
CA ILE A 39 -1.14 -0.03 6.22
C ILE A 39 -2.08 -0.58 7.29
N LEU A 40 -3.29 -0.94 6.90
CA LEU A 40 -4.25 -1.61 7.77
C LEU A 40 -4.57 -2.98 7.19
N THR A 41 -4.65 -3.98 8.04
CA THR A 41 -5.12 -5.32 7.69
C THR A 41 -6.38 -5.62 8.48
N THR A 42 -7.45 -6.04 7.83
CA THR A 42 -8.72 -6.37 8.48
C THR A 42 -9.36 -7.61 7.87
N GLY A 43 -10.12 -8.35 8.67
CA GLY A 43 -10.97 -9.43 8.19
C GLY A 43 -12.23 -8.95 7.48
N VAL A 44 -12.62 -9.67 6.42
CA VAL A 44 -13.87 -9.46 5.68
C VAL A 44 -14.71 -10.73 5.74
N ASN A 45 -16.01 -10.60 5.98
CA ASN A 45 -16.91 -11.75 5.95
C ASN A 45 -17.11 -12.25 4.51
N GLY A 46 -16.96 -13.56 4.28
CA GLY A 46 -17.19 -14.16 2.97
C GLY A 46 -18.62 -14.00 2.44
N THR A 47 -19.62 -13.89 3.32
CA THR A 47 -21.02 -13.68 2.92
C THR A 47 -21.26 -12.24 2.45
N GLU A 48 -20.69 -11.26 3.14
CA GLU A 48 -20.71 -9.85 2.74
C GLU A 48 -20.01 -9.66 1.39
N LEU A 49 -18.82 -10.23 1.24
CA LEU A 49 -18.08 -10.19 -0.01
C LEU A 49 -18.85 -10.87 -1.16
N GLY A 50 -19.48 -12.02 -0.91
CA GLY A 50 -20.27 -12.73 -1.92
C GLY A 50 -21.51 -11.95 -2.38
N ASN A 51 -22.04 -11.08 -1.53
CA ASN A 51 -23.16 -10.20 -1.87
C ASN A 51 -22.72 -8.87 -2.48
N TRP A 52 -21.45 -8.50 -2.32
CA TRP A 52 -20.90 -7.26 -2.84
C TRP A 52 -20.65 -7.33 -4.35
N LYS A 53 -21.16 -6.34 -5.08
CA LYS A 53 -21.02 -6.23 -6.54
C LYS A 53 -20.19 -5.02 -6.98
N GLY A 54 -19.82 -4.15 -6.05
CA GLY A 54 -19.02 -2.95 -6.30
C GLY A 54 -17.52 -3.23 -6.26
N ASN A 55 -16.72 -2.16 -6.28
CA ASN A 55 -15.28 -2.31 -6.13
C ASN A 55 -14.89 -2.49 -4.64
N ILE A 56 -13.69 -3.01 -4.37
CA ILE A 56 -13.24 -3.28 -2.99
C ILE A 56 -13.00 -1.99 -2.19
N LEU A 57 -12.67 -0.88 -2.87
CA LEU A 57 -12.48 0.42 -2.21
C LEU A 57 -13.80 0.97 -1.64
N GLU A 58 -14.89 0.88 -2.40
CA GLU A 58 -16.25 1.25 -2.00
C GLU A 58 -16.74 0.40 -0.83
N LEU A 59 -16.39 -0.90 -0.79
CA LEU A 59 -16.76 -1.79 0.31
C LEU A 59 -16.23 -1.29 1.66
N VAL A 60 -15.05 -0.67 1.66
CA VAL A 60 -14.33 -0.28 2.88
C VAL A 60 -14.22 1.22 3.09
N GLU A 61 -14.97 2.01 2.31
CA GLU A 61 -14.93 3.47 2.39
C GLU A 61 -15.41 3.95 3.77
N ASP A 62 -16.48 3.33 4.28
CA ASP A 62 -17.10 3.69 5.56
C ASP A 62 -16.50 2.97 6.78
N TRP A 63 -15.55 2.06 6.57
CA TRP A 63 -15.01 1.24 7.65
C TRP A 63 -14.05 2.03 8.54
N GLU A 64 -14.22 1.93 9.85
CA GLU A 64 -13.28 2.48 10.82
C GLU A 64 -11.91 1.77 10.74
N GLU A 65 -10.86 2.38 11.30
CA GLU A 65 -9.50 1.82 11.21
C GLU A 65 -9.33 0.51 12.00
N ASN A 66 -10.07 0.35 13.09
CA ASN A 66 -10.06 -0.80 13.98
C ASN A 66 -11.22 -1.77 13.72
N GLU A 67 -11.96 -1.56 12.64
CA GLU A 67 -13.12 -2.38 12.29
C GLU A 67 -12.70 -3.66 11.58
N THR A 68 -13.32 -4.77 11.97
CA THR A 68 -13.21 -6.05 11.26
C THR A 68 -14.53 -6.78 11.22
N HIS A 69 -14.82 -7.35 10.05
CA HIS A 69 -16.05 -8.11 9.78
C HIS A 69 -15.80 -9.64 9.81
N ASP A 70 -14.60 -10.07 10.22
CA ASP A 70 -14.30 -11.44 10.61
C ASP A 70 -13.70 -11.43 12.04
N PRO A 71 -14.41 -11.95 13.06
CA PRO A 71 -13.95 -11.91 14.44
C PRO A 71 -12.64 -12.66 14.67
N ASP A 72 -12.26 -13.56 13.77
CA ASP A 72 -11.02 -14.32 13.89
C ASP A 72 -9.82 -13.65 13.20
N VAL A 73 -10.01 -12.49 12.55
CA VAL A 73 -8.97 -11.73 11.87
C VAL A 73 -8.97 -10.30 12.42
N PRO A 74 -8.04 -9.94 13.33
CA PRO A 74 -8.08 -8.62 13.96
C PRO A 74 -7.76 -7.50 12.97
N ALA A 75 -8.36 -6.34 13.20
CA ALA A 75 -7.93 -5.10 12.56
C ALA A 75 -6.57 -4.67 13.15
N VAL A 76 -5.54 -4.61 12.31
CA VAL A 76 -4.18 -4.19 12.72
C VAL A 76 -3.75 -3.01 11.86
N SER A 77 -3.23 -1.97 12.51
CA SER A 77 -2.76 -0.75 11.86
C SER A 77 -1.26 -0.56 12.08
N HIS A 78 -0.55 -0.35 10.97
CA HIS A 78 0.89 -0.09 10.95
C HIS A 78 1.12 1.30 10.39
N SER A 79 1.82 2.14 11.16
CA SER A 79 2.18 3.52 10.77
C SER A 79 3.65 3.86 11.04
N ARG A 80 4.40 2.95 11.68
CA ARG A 80 5.82 3.12 12.04
C ARG A 80 6.69 2.16 11.23
N GLY A 81 7.89 2.63 10.88
CA GLY A 81 8.86 1.81 10.13
C GLY A 81 8.49 1.56 8.67
N LEU A 82 7.55 2.34 8.13
CA LEU A 82 7.12 2.23 6.74
C LEU A 82 8.13 2.96 5.83
N THR A 83 8.69 2.23 4.87
CA THR A 83 9.61 2.76 3.86
C THR A 83 8.82 3.21 2.63
N PRO A 84 9.09 4.41 2.07
CA PRO A 84 8.45 4.83 0.83
C PRO A 84 8.93 3.98 -0.36
N PHE A 85 8.07 3.85 -1.37
CA PHE A 85 8.48 3.33 -2.67
C PHE A 85 9.10 4.45 -3.48
N VAL A 86 10.23 4.19 -4.14
CA VAL A 86 10.90 5.14 -5.04
C VAL A 86 10.86 4.56 -6.44
N PHE A 87 10.47 5.40 -7.41
CA PHE A 87 10.30 4.97 -8.79
C PHE A 87 11.44 5.52 -9.63
N VAL A 88 12.02 4.64 -10.44
CA VAL A 88 12.95 5.00 -11.52
C VAL A 88 12.13 5.02 -12.81
N PRO A 89 12.13 6.13 -13.58
CA PRO A 89 11.53 6.16 -14.90
C PRO A 89 12.08 5.03 -15.77
N PHE A 90 11.25 4.48 -16.65
CA PHE A 90 11.66 3.34 -17.47
C PHE A 90 12.88 3.66 -18.35
N GLU A 91 12.95 4.89 -18.87
CA GLU A 91 14.05 5.41 -19.68
C GLU A 91 15.38 5.48 -18.93
N GLU A 92 15.34 5.51 -17.60
CA GLU A 92 16.50 5.60 -16.72
C GLU A 92 16.79 4.28 -16.01
N ALA A 93 16.07 3.19 -16.32
CA ALA A 93 16.22 1.92 -15.63
C ALA A 93 17.67 1.38 -15.70
N ASP A 94 18.36 1.55 -16.83
CA ASP A 94 19.72 1.04 -17.02
C ASP A 94 20.81 2.01 -16.52
N THR A 95 20.48 3.28 -16.30
CA THR A 95 21.44 4.35 -16.00
C THR A 95 21.33 4.89 -14.59
N SER A 96 20.17 4.74 -13.95
CA SER A 96 19.91 5.28 -12.62
C SER A 96 20.67 4.52 -11.54
N VAL A 97 21.32 5.27 -10.66
CA VAL A 97 21.98 4.73 -9.46
C VAL A 97 21.00 4.04 -8.50
N LEU A 98 19.71 4.37 -8.59
CA LEU A 98 18.65 3.76 -7.77
C LEU A 98 18.21 2.38 -8.26
N ASN A 99 18.65 1.96 -9.46
CA ASN A 99 18.35 0.63 -10.02
C ASN A 99 19.62 -0.24 -10.17
N LEU A 100 20.69 0.10 -9.44
CA LEU A 100 21.89 -0.73 -9.42
C LEU A 100 21.64 -2.06 -8.67
N PRO A 101 22.33 -3.15 -9.07
CA PRO A 101 22.34 -4.38 -8.28
C PRO A 101 22.78 -4.12 -6.84
N VAL A 102 22.29 -4.93 -5.90
CA VAL A 102 22.58 -4.79 -4.46
C VAL A 102 24.09 -4.72 -4.17
N GLU A 103 24.91 -5.45 -4.92
CA GLU A 103 26.38 -5.47 -4.77
C GLU A 103 27.06 -4.13 -5.09
N LYS A 104 26.37 -3.24 -5.82
CA LYS A 104 26.88 -1.94 -6.28
C LYS A 104 26.18 -0.76 -5.62
N MET A 105 25.17 -1.01 -4.79
CA MET A 105 24.49 0.04 -4.05
C MET A 105 25.20 0.28 -2.72
N ASP A 106 25.44 1.54 -2.38
CA ASP A 106 25.92 1.93 -1.05
C ASP A 106 24.78 1.78 -0.03
N TYR A 107 24.13 2.87 0.33
CA TYR A 107 22.96 2.86 1.21
C TYR A 107 21.99 3.95 0.75
N PHE A 108 20.71 3.61 0.66
CA PHE A 108 19.66 4.55 0.31
C PHE A 108 18.87 4.92 1.57
N VAL A 109 18.92 6.21 1.95
CA VAL A 109 18.08 6.75 3.04
C VAL A 109 16.95 7.56 2.40
N PRO A 110 15.73 7.03 2.38
CA PRO A 110 14.58 7.84 2.05
C PRO A 110 14.35 8.83 3.20
N GLY A 111 14.67 10.10 2.96
CA GLY A 111 14.56 11.17 3.96
C GLY A 111 13.15 11.46 4.45
#